data_AF-A0A5C6M5G8-F1
#
_entry.id   AF-A0A5C6M5G8-F1
#
_cell.length_a   1.000
_cell.length_b   1.000
_cell.length_c   1.000
_cell.angle_alpha   90.00
_cell.angle_beta   90.00
_cell.angle_gamma   90.00
#
_symmetry.space_group_name_H-M   'P 1'
#
loop_
_entity.id
_entity.type
_entity.pdbx_description
1 polymer ?
#
loop_
_entity_poly.entity_id
_entity_poly.type
_entity_poly.pdbx_seq_one_letter_code
_entity_poly.pdbx_strand_id
1 'polypeptide(L)'
;MTRELQRHAGKVQQRIVLHDTQIFGERGEDGGPGLLVALRAFLREFPEWSVIYHTQANHGLTVISRDPRDKPALPGHITMAANLTRAVAAHVADGLKKVETTDLQQRLEVCSD
;
A
#
# COMPACT_ATOMS: atom_id res chain seq x y z
N MET A 1 -2.17 16.61 -1.85
CA MET A 1 -1.62 15.38 -2.43
C MET A 1 -2.59 14.63 -3.38
N THR A 2 -3.77 14.13 -2.97
CA THR A 2 -4.65 13.35 -3.88
C THR A 2 -4.99 14.07 -5.19
N ARG A 3 -5.30 15.38 -5.12
CA ARG A 3 -5.54 16.22 -6.30
C ARG A 3 -4.32 16.38 -7.21
N GLU A 4 -3.10 16.34 -6.66
CA GLU A 4 -1.86 16.44 -7.44
C GLU A 4 -1.58 15.13 -8.16
N LEU A 5 -1.74 13.99 -7.47
CA LEU A 5 -1.62 12.68 -8.10
C LEU A 5 -2.64 12.52 -9.25
N GLN A 6 -3.90 12.87 -9.02
CA GLN A 6 -4.93 12.85 -10.08
C GLN A 6 -4.58 13.79 -11.26
N ARG A 7 -4.07 14.99 -10.98
CA ARG A 7 -3.67 15.97 -12.02
C ARG A 7 -2.52 15.45 -12.90
N HIS A 8 -1.59 14.68 -12.33
CA HIS A 8 -0.39 14.25 -13.03
C HIS A 8 -0.46 12.80 -13.55
N ALA A 9 -1.29 11.93 -12.97
CA ALA A 9 -1.39 10.52 -13.35
C ALA A 9 -1.73 10.31 -14.84
N GLY A 10 -2.57 11.17 -15.43
CA GLY A 10 -2.89 11.12 -16.85
C GLY A 10 -1.75 11.57 -17.78
N LYS A 11 -0.74 12.28 -17.25
CA LYS A 11 0.42 12.80 -18.01
C LYS A 11 1.66 11.94 -17.83
N VAL A 12 1.73 11.14 -16.76
CA VAL A 12 2.87 10.28 -16.45
C VAL A 12 2.67 8.92 -17.10
N GLN A 13 3.59 8.55 -18.00
CA GLN A 13 3.44 7.34 -18.80
C GLN A 13 3.94 6.06 -18.12
N GLN A 14 4.82 6.17 -17.10
CA GLN A 14 5.40 4.98 -16.46
C GLN A 14 5.43 5.05 -14.93
N ARG A 15 6.19 5.98 -14.33
CA ARG A 15 6.51 5.92 -12.89
C ARG A 15 6.28 7.24 -12.17
N ILE A 16 5.80 7.16 -10.94
CA ILE A 16 5.73 8.28 -9.99
C ILE A 16 6.59 7.94 -8.78
N VAL A 17 7.40 8.91 -8.35
CA VAL A 17 8.30 8.78 -7.21
C VAL A 17 7.84 9.73 -6.11
N LEU A 18 7.61 9.20 -4.91
CA LEU A 18 7.24 9.94 -3.71
C LEU A 18 8.43 9.88 -2.74
N HIS A 19 8.98 11.04 -2.39
CA HIS A 19 10.01 11.18 -1.36
C HIS A 19 9.37 11.52 0.00
N ASP A 20 10.16 11.44 1.07
CA ASP A 20 9.77 11.71 2.46
C ASP A 20 8.59 10.86 2.96
N THR A 21 8.40 9.66 2.39
CA THR A 21 7.27 8.79 2.73
C THR A 21 7.37 8.17 4.13
N GLN A 22 8.54 8.23 4.77
CA GLN A 22 8.70 7.84 6.17
C GLN A 22 8.31 8.98 7.11
N ILE A 23 8.72 10.21 6.80
CA ILE A 23 8.47 11.37 7.67
C ILE A 23 7.01 11.82 7.56
N PHE A 24 6.51 11.94 6.33
CA PHE A 24 5.16 12.42 6.05
C PHE A 24 4.22 11.31 5.62
N GLY A 25 4.48 10.06 6.01
CA GLY A 25 3.71 8.90 5.57
C GLY A 25 2.25 8.96 6.01
N GLU A 26 2.01 8.94 7.31
CA GLU A 26 0.65 8.90 7.87
C GLU A 26 0.11 10.30 8.21
N ARG A 27 0.97 11.26 8.54
CA ARG A 27 0.61 12.63 8.90
C ARG A 27 1.44 13.65 8.13
N GLY A 28 0.79 14.66 7.55
CA GLY A 28 1.42 15.78 6.85
C GLY A 28 1.94 16.87 7.79
N GLU A 29 2.68 17.83 7.23
CA GLU A 29 3.24 18.99 7.97
C GLU A 29 2.16 19.87 8.61
N ASP A 30 1.00 19.98 7.97
CA ASP A 30 -0.19 20.70 8.45
C ASP A 30 -0.98 19.94 9.52
N GLY A 31 -0.51 18.74 9.88
CA GLY A 31 -1.17 17.83 10.81
C GLY A 31 -2.31 17.01 10.20
N GLY A 32 -2.60 17.17 8.90
CA GLY A 32 -3.58 16.39 8.15
C GLY A 32 -3.05 15.03 7.67
N PRO A 33 -3.80 14.31 6.81
CA PRO A 33 -3.37 13.02 6.27
C PRO A 33 -2.07 13.10 5.45
N GLY A 34 -1.15 12.17 5.69
CA GLY A 34 0.15 12.11 5.01
C GLY A 34 0.11 11.53 3.58
N LEU A 35 1.30 11.42 3.00
CA LEU A 35 1.59 10.93 1.65
C LEU A 35 1.08 9.51 1.42
N LEU A 36 1.27 8.59 2.37
CA LEU A 36 0.86 7.19 2.21
C LEU A 36 -0.66 7.04 2.30
N VAL A 37 -1.35 7.91 3.05
CA VAL A 37 -2.82 7.92 3.06
C VAL A 37 -3.36 8.30 1.68
N ALA A 38 -2.84 9.37 1.09
CA ALA A 38 -3.22 9.80 -0.25
C ALA A 38 -2.83 8.78 -1.33
N LEU A 39 -1.66 8.15 -1.19
CA LEU A 39 -1.18 7.12 -2.09
C LEU A 39 -2.07 5.87 -2.06
N ARG A 40 -2.48 5.41 -0.88
CA ARG A 40 -3.39 4.26 -0.75
C ARG A 40 -4.74 4.53 -1.42
N ALA A 41 -5.31 5.71 -1.21
CA ALA A 41 -6.55 6.11 -1.89
C ALA A 41 -6.37 6.13 -3.43
N PHE A 42 -5.26 6.70 -3.91
CA PHE A 42 -4.95 6.73 -5.35
C PHE A 42 -4.79 5.34 -5.96
N LEU A 43 -4.03 4.43 -5.32
CA LEU A 43 -3.81 3.08 -5.84
C LEU A 43 -5.09 2.23 -5.88
N ARG A 44 -6.07 2.57 -5.04
CA ARG A 44 -7.38 1.93 -5.04
C ARG A 44 -8.26 2.45 -6.17
N GLU A 45 -8.25 3.77 -6.40
CA GLU A 45 -8.98 4.41 -7.51
C GLU A 45 -8.41 4.01 -8.88
N PHE A 46 -7.09 3.79 -8.98
CA PHE A 46 -6.39 3.49 -10.23
C PHE A 46 -5.58 2.17 -10.16
N PRO A 47 -6.24 1.00 -10.29
CA PRO A 47 -5.61 -0.33 -10.10
C PRO A 47 -4.57 -0.70 -11.16
N GLU A 48 -4.44 0.08 -12.23
CA GLU A 48 -3.31 -0.05 -13.15
C GLU A 48 -1.98 0.29 -12.47
N TRP A 49 -1.98 1.12 -11.43
CA TRP A 49 -0.81 1.47 -10.65
C TRP A 49 -0.49 0.45 -9.56
N SER A 50 0.79 0.26 -9.25
CA SER A 50 1.24 -0.58 -8.14
C SER A 50 2.55 -0.08 -7.58
N VAL A 51 2.80 -0.33 -6.29
CA VAL A 51 4.10 -0.07 -5.65
C VAL A 51 5.11 -1.07 -6.18
N ILE A 52 6.22 -0.56 -6.72
CA ILE A 52 7.30 -1.37 -7.29
C ILE A 52 8.58 -1.27 -6.48
N TYR A 53 8.70 -0.26 -5.62
CA TYR A 53 9.82 -0.09 -4.72
C TYR A 53 9.41 0.75 -3.50
N HIS A 54 9.89 0.35 -2.32
CA HIS A 54 9.74 1.10 -1.09
C HIS A 54 10.99 0.95 -0.23
N THR A 55 11.45 2.05 0.37
CA THR A 55 12.53 2.07 1.35
C THR A 55 12.24 3.13 2.41
N GLN A 56 12.76 2.93 3.62
CA GLN A 56 12.71 3.90 4.71
C GLN A 56 13.99 4.75 4.81
N ALA A 57 15.01 4.44 3.99
CA ALA A 57 16.25 5.20 3.95
C ALA A 57 16.03 6.64 3.48
N ASN A 58 16.83 7.58 4.00
CA ASN A 58 16.78 9.00 3.66
C ASN A 58 15.35 9.57 3.67
N HIS A 59 14.66 9.44 4.81
CA HIS A 59 13.29 9.93 5.01
C HIS A 59 12.20 9.19 4.22
N GLY A 60 12.57 8.12 3.53
CA GLY A 60 11.68 7.21 2.86
C GLY A 60 11.39 7.59 1.41
N LEU A 61 11.29 6.56 0.58
CA LEU A 61 11.00 6.70 -0.84
C LEU A 61 10.02 5.59 -1.25
N THR A 62 8.97 5.96 -1.96
CA THR A 62 8.03 5.01 -2.57
C THR A 62 7.92 5.29 -4.05
N VAL A 63 8.06 4.25 -4.86
CA VAL A 63 7.92 4.33 -6.32
C VAL A 63 6.73 3.49 -6.74
N ILE A 64 5.84 4.08 -7.52
CA ILE A 64 4.72 3.39 -8.16
C ILE A 64 4.88 3.38 -9.68
N SER A 65 4.38 2.35 -10.32
CA SER A 65 4.35 2.20 -11.78
C SER A 65 3.00 1.74 -12.28
N ARG A 66 2.61 2.22 -13.47
CA ARG A 66 1.46 1.71 -14.23
C ARG A 66 1.85 0.75 -15.35
N ASP A 67 3.14 0.50 -15.53
CA ASP A 67 3.65 -0.42 -16.55
C ASP A 67 3.49 -1.87 -16.05
N PRO A 68 2.74 -2.73 -16.77
CA PRO A 68 2.60 -4.14 -16.38
C PRO A 68 3.93 -4.88 -16.22
N ARG A 69 4.99 -4.44 -16.91
CA ARG A 69 6.33 -5.05 -16.83
C ARG A 69 7.03 -4.78 -15.51
N ASP A 70 6.66 -3.71 -14.82
CA ASP A 70 7.23 -3.37 -13.51
C ASP A 70 6.47 -4.04 -12.34
N LYS A 71 5.27 -4.59 -12.59
CA LYS A 71 4.47 -5.22 -11.52
C LYS A 71 5.22 -6.47 -11.00
N PRO A 72 5.45 -6.56 -9.67
CA PRO A 72 6.07 -7.75 -9.09
C PRO A 72 5.25 -8.99 -9.43
N ALA A 73 5.91 -10.04 -9.93
CA ALA A 73 5.26 -11.31 -10.16
C ALA A 73 4.71 -11.85 -8.82
N LEU A 74 3.46 -12.33 -8.85
CA LEU A 74 2.89 -13.02 -7.70
C LEU A 74 3.74 -14.25 -7.37
N PRO A 75 3.91 -14.61 -6.09
CA PRO A 75 4.49 -15.89 -5.73
C PRO A 75 3.72 -17.04 -6.40
N GLY A 76 4.43 -18.10 -6.80
CA GLY A 76 3.78 -19.27 -7.35
C GLY A 76 2.78 -19.90 -6.37
N HIS A 77 1.81 -20.67 -6.89
CA HIS A 77 0.71 -21.23 -6.09
C HIS A 77 1.19 -22.07 -4.88
N ILE A 78 2.29 -22.81 -5.03
CA ILE A 78 2.88 -23.59 -3.93
C ILE A 78 3.37 -22.67 -2.80
N THR A 79 4.07 -21.59 -3.14
CA THR A 79 4.54 -20.59 -2.17
C THR A 79 3.37 -19.89 -1.49
N MET A 80 2.32 -19.54 -2.25
CA MET A 80 1.10 -18.95 -1.67
C MET A 80 0.43 -19.90 -0.68
N ALA A 81 0.28 -21.18 -1.02
CA ALA A 81 -0.29 -22.19 -0.13
C ALA A 81 0.54 -22.33 1.15
N ALA A 82 1.87 -22.41 1.04
CA ALA A 82 2.77 -22.48 2.19
C ALA A 82 2.66 -21.24 3.10
N ASN A 83 2.57 -20.04 2.51
CA ASN A 83 2.37 -18.79 3.24
C ASN A 83 1.04 -18.79 3.99
N LEU A 84 -0.05 -19.25 3.35
CA LEU A 84 -1.36 -19.37 3.98
C LEU A 84 -1.31 -20.35 5.16
N THR A 85 -0.73 -21.55 4.99
CA THR A 85 -0.59 -22.53 6.07
C THR A 85 0.17 -21.95 7.26
N ARG A 86 1.29 -21.24 7.00
CA ARG A 86 2.05 -20.55 8.05
C ARG A 86 1.21 -19.51 8.79
N ALA A 87 0.47 -18.69 8.06
CA ALA A 87 -0.38 -17.65 8.65
C ALA A 87 -1.50 -18.25 9.52
N VAL A 88 -2.14 -19.33 9.05
CA VAL A 88 -3.17 -20.06 9.83
C VAL A 88 -2.56 -20.65 11.10
N ALA A 89 -1.39 -21.29 11.03
CA ALA A 89 -0.73 -21.85 12.20
C ALA A 89 -0.39 -20.78 13.26
N ALA A 90 0.12 -19.62 12.84
CA ALA A 90 0.37 -18.49 13.72
C ALA A 90 -0.93 -18.00 14.39
N HIS A 91 -2.03 -17.88 13.62
CA HIS A 91 -3.32 -17.45 14.15
C HIS A 91 -3.90 -18.44 15.17
N VAL A 92 -3.69 -19.74 14.99
CA VAL A 92 -4.07 -20.77 15.97
C VAL A 92 -3.22 -20.65 17.23
N ALA A 93 -1.90 -20.45 17.10
CA ALA A 93 -0.99 -20.27 18.24
C ALA A 93 -1.36 -19.04 19.08
N ASP A 94 -1.85 -17.97 18.43
CA ASP A 94 -2.38 -16.77 19.08
C ASP A 94 -3.81 -16.96 19.64
N GLY A 95 -4.31 -18.20 19.71
CA GLY A 95 -5.56 -18.56 20.37
C GLY A 95 -6.82 -18.28 19.53
N LEU A 96 -6.71 -18.26 18.20
CA LEU A 96 -7.81 -17.89 17.30
C LEU A 96 -8.39 -16.51 17.62
N LYS A 97 -7.55 -15.63 18.18
CA LYS A 97 -7.95 -14.29 18.58
C LYS A 97 -8.42 -13.52 17.35
N LYS A 98 -9.71 -13.28 17.27
CA LYS A 98 -10.28 -12.41 16.25
C LYS A 98 -9.82 -10.99 16.53
N VAL A 99 -9.54 -10.26 15.46
CA VAL A 99 -9.41 -8.81 15.53
C VAL A 99 -10.76 -8.23 15.99
N GLU A 100 -10.72 -7.23 16.86
CA GLU A 100 -11.91 -6.51 17.31
C GLU A 100 -12.68 -5.96 16.10
N THR A 101 -14.01 -5.97 16.14
CA THR A 101 -14.82 -5.60 14.98
C THR A 101 -14.57 -4.16 14.51
N THR A 102 -14.25 -3.26 15.44
CA THR A 102 -13.88 -1.87 15.16
C THR A 102 -12.56 -1.78 14.39
N ASP A 103 -11.55 -2.52 14.82
CA ASP A 103 -10.24 -2.57 14.16
C ASP A 103 -10.34 -3.25 12.79
N LEU A 104 -11.20 -4.28 12.68
CA LEU A 104 -11.47 -4.94 11.41
C LEU A 104 -12.18 -3.98 10.45
N GLN A 105 -13.20 -3.24 10.90
CA GLN A 105 -13.91 -2.25 10.10
C GLN A 105 -12.97 -1.15 9.63
N GLN A 106 -12.16 -0.57 10.52
CA GLN A 106 -11.17 0.43 10.16
C GLN A 106 -10.18 -0.08 9.09
N ARG A 107 -9.73 -1.35 9.21
CA ARG A 107 -8.85 -1.97 8.20
C ARG A 107 -9.57 -2.26 6.89
N LEU A 108 -10.85 -2.63 6.94
CA LEU A 108 -11.67 -2.91 5.77
C LEU A 108 -12.01 -1.63 5.02
N GLU A 109 -12.33 -0.52 5.70
CA GLU A 109 -12.51 0.80 5.08
C GLU A 109 -11.25 1.24 4.31
N VAL A 110 -10.06 0.91 4.83
CA VAL A 110 -8.79 1.15 4.14
C VAL A 110 -8.57 0.21 2.94
N CYS A 111 -9.26 -0.92 2.84
CA CYS A 111 -9.03 -1.92 1.80
C CYS A 111 -10.19 -2.08 0.80
N SER A 112 -11.40 -1.56 1.10
CA SER A 112 -12.65 -1.94 0.41
C SER A 112 -13.40 -0.78 -0.26
N ASP A 113 -12.94 0.48 -0.10
CA ASP A 113 -13.60 1.68 -0.67
C ASP A 113 -12.80 2.37 -1.77
#